data_AF-A0A1A0H938-F1
#
_entry.id   AF-A0A1A0H938-F1
#
_cell.length_a   1.000
_cell.length_b   1.000
_cell.length_c   1.000
_cell.angle_alpha   90.00
_cell.angle_beta   90.00
_cell.angle_gamma   90.00
#
_symmetry.space_group_name_H-M   'P 1'
#
loop_
_entity.id
_entity.type
_entity.pdbx_description
1 polymer ?
#
loop_
_entity_poly.entity_id
_entity_poly.type
_entity_poly.pdbx_seq_one_letter_code
_entity_poly.pdbx_strand_id
1 'polypeptide(L)'
;MQTFLFITFDSLQIISSIAILRQIHTRRSIYALSIDFTLYSWVWAFTHTIANCLYSFLPNVYAQYAKRYPLSPEIPHSTLLTAMCFFQLILCTILVNKCFFVFKSQEKLSVVCKTVMLLCISVFLRFSWLFCNGKATINVLDLADCLHNIGSVALACRLIPQISLNWFLEIFLLSNTFLTLQLCAATSGIVSLFIAYSSGLLWSEMPIGLPCQAVLGATWCASLVLLFQRSHYGQKHNIHRFQNLV
;
A
#
# COMPACT_ATOMS: atom_id res chain seq x y z
N MET A 1 17.70 2.81 -16.38
CA MET A 1 16.85 4.02 -16.24
C MET A 1 15.46 3.70 -15.68
N GLN A 2 14.83 2.59 -16.06
CA GLN A 2 13.45 2.24 -15.67
C GLN A 2 13.29 1.97 -14.15
N THR A 3 14.21 1.23 -13.53
CA THR A 3 14.20 0.96 -12.09
C THR A 3 14.22 2.23 -11.23
N PHE A 4 14.85 3.30 -11.73
CA PHE A 4 14.96 4.58 -11.02
C PHE A 4 13.60 5.27 -10.82
N LEU A 5 12.71 5.18 -11.80
CA LEU A 5 11.39 5.79 -11.71
C LEU A 5 10.51 5.07 -10.67
N PHE A 6 10.66 3.75 -10.53
CA PHE A 6 9.96 2.95 -9.52
C PHE A 6 10.53 3.16 -8.10
N ILE A 7 11.85 3.30 -7.98
CA ILE A 7 12.49 3.70 -6.71
C ILE A 7 11.91 5.02 -6.20
N THR A 8 11.56 5.95 -7.10
CA THR A 8 10.93 7.21 -6.71
C THR A 8 9.55 6.99 -6.07
N PHE A 9 8.71 6.11 -6.64
CA PHE A 9 7.42 5.75 -6.06
C PHE A 9 7.57 5.23 -4.63
N ASP A 10 8.40 4.21 -4.43
CA ASP A 10 8.58 3.58 -3.11
C ASP A 10 9.24 4.53 -2.11
N SER A 11 10.16 5.39 -2.56
CA SER A 11 10.81 6.39 -1.72
C SER A 11 9.78 7.38 -1.17
N LEU A 12 8.89 7.88 -2.02
CA LEU A 12 7.83 8.80 -1.62
C LEU A 12 6.83 8.13 -0.68
N GLN A 13 6.50 6.84 -0.90
CA GLN A 13 5.67 6.05 0.02
C GLN A 13 6.30 5.93 1.41
N ILE A 14 7.59 5.64 1.47
CA ILE A 14 8.35 5.56 2.71
C ILE A 14 8.37 6.90 3.44
N ILE A 15 8.73 7.99 2.74
CA ILE A 15 8.80 9.34 3.33
C ILE A 15 7.43 9.76 3.86
N SER A 16 6.35 9.42 3.14
CA SER A 16 4.99 9.70 3.60
C SER A 16 4.64 8.92 4.88
N SER A 17 5.05 7.65 4.98
CA SER A 17 4.83 6.81 6.18
C SER A 17 5.59 7.35 7.39
N ILE A 18 6.83 7.83 7.18
CA ILE A 18 7.62 8.55 8.19
C ILE A 18 6.89 9.82 8.63
N ALA A 19 6.30 10.58 7.69
CA ALA A 19 5.58 11.80 8.02
C ALA A 19 4.37 11.55 8.94
N ILE A 20 3.61 10.47 8.73
CA ILE A 20 2.53 10.04 9.63
C ILE A 20 3.09 9.69 11.02
N LEU A 21 4.13 8.86 11.08
CA LEU A 21 4.72 8.44 12.35
C LEU A 21 5.28 9.62 13.15
N ARG A 22 5.95 10.56 12.48
CA ARG A 22 6.42 11.82 13.07
C ARG A 22 5.25 12.63 13.61
N GLN A 23 4.17 12.75 12.85
CA GLN A 23 2.98 13.48 13.28
C GLN A 23 2.35 12.86 14.54
N ILE A 24 2.21 11.54 14.59
CA ILE A 24 1.70 10.82 15.77
C ILE A 24 2.65 11.02 16.96
N HIS A 25 3.97 10.98 16.73
CA HIS A 25 4.95 11.21 17.77
C HIS A 25 4.84 12.62 18.35
N THR A 26 4.74 13.65 17.50
CA THR A 26 4.61 15.05 17.93
C THR A 26 3.29 15.32 18.62
N ARG A 27 2.16 14.80 18.11
CA ARG A 27 0.83 15.02 18.69
C ARG A 27 0.54 14.13 19.91
N ARG A 28 1.31 13.07 20.11
CA ARG A 28 1.07 12.03 21.15
C ARG A 28 -0.38 11.51 21.13
N SER A 29 -0.97 11.43 19.93
CA SER A 29 -2.35 11.01 19.73
C SER A 29 -2.54 10.43 18.34
N ILE A 30 -3.47 9.47 18.23
CA ILE A 30 -3.93 8.85 16.98
C ILE A 30 -5.37 9.27 16.65
N TYR A 31 -5.92 10.26 17.36
CA TYR A 31 -7.28 10.72 17.13
C TYR A 31 -7.50 11.15 15.67
N ALA A 32 -8.60 10.70 15.06
CA ALA A 32 -8.92 10.89 13.64
C ALA A 32 -7.97 10.19 12.64
N LEU A 33 -7.18 9.19 13.07
CA LEU A 33 -6.55 8.22 12.18
C LEU A 33 -7.40 6.95 12.11
N SER A 34 -7.80 6.53 10.92
CA SER A 34 -8.59 5.31 10.76
C SER A 34 -7.75 4.05 11.03
N ILE A 35 -8.23 3.17 11.91
CA ILE A 35 -7.59 1.87 12.15
C ILE A 35 -7.55 1.05 10.86
N ASP A 36 -8.63 1.05 10.07
CA ASP A 36 -8.71 0.29 8.82
C ASP A 36 -7.61 0.74 7.84
N PHE A 37 -7.33 2.04 7.73
CA PHE A 37 -6.22 2.57 6.92
C PHE A 37 -4.88 1.98 7.39
N THR A 38 -4.64 1.93 8.70
CA THR A 38 -3.38 1.39 9.25
C THR A 38 -3.26 -0.11 9.00
N LEU A 39 -4.35 -0.85 9.12
CA LEU A 39 -4.37 -2.29 8.87
C LEU A 39 -4.13 -2.60 7.39
N TYR A 40 -4.84 -1.94 6.47
CA TYR A 40 -4.60 -2.11 5.03
C TYR A 40 -3.16 -1.75 4.64
N SER A 41 -2.60 -0.69 5.22
CA SER A 41 -1.20 -0.31 4.97
C SER A 41 -0.22 -1.40 5.42
N TRP A 42 -0.48 -2.02 6.57
CA TRP A 42 0.34 -3.14 7.05
C TRP A 42 0.18 -4.39 6.19
N VAL A 43 -1.04 -4.75 5.81
CA VAL A 43 -1.31 -5.92 4.95
C VAL A 43 -0.63 -5.76 3.60
N TRP A 44 -0.73 -4.58 2.99
CA TRP A 44 -0.02 -4.26 1.75
C TRP A 44 1.50 -4.46 1.92
N ALA A 45 2.12 -3.82 2.91
CA ALA A 45 3.56 -3.90 3.10
C ALA A 45 4.02 -5.33 3.42
N PHE A 46 3.26 -6.07 4.24
CA PHE A 46 3.56 -7.45 4.63
C PHE A 46 3.51 -8.39 3.44
N THR A 47 2.40 -8.38 2.70
CA THR A 47 2.21 -9.28 1.55
C THR A 47 3.16 -8.96 0.39
N HIS A 48 3.43 -7.68 0.10
CA HIS A 48 4.45 -7.30 -0.89
C HIS A 48 5.85 -7.73 -0.46
N THR A 49 6.21 -7.59 0.82
CA THR A 49 7.53 -8.02 1.30
C THR A 49 7.69 -9.53 1.13
N ILE A 50 6.70 -10.32 1.51
CA ILE A 50 6.76 -11.78 1.33
C ILE A 50 6.82 -12.14 -0.16
N ALA A 51 5.97 -11.55 -1.00
CA ALA A 51 6.00 -11.79 -2.44
C ALA A 51 7.37 -11.46 -3.04
N ASN A 52 7.95 -10.30 -2.72
CA ASN A 52 9.29 -9.91 -3.18
C ASN A 52 10.38 -10.86 -2.66
N CYS A 53 10.28 -11.37 -1.44
CA CYS A 53 11.19 -12.39 -0.94
C CYS A 53 11.08 -13.71 -1.72
N LEU A 54 9.87 -14.18 -2.02
CA LEU A 54 9.65 -15.38 -2.83
C LEU A 54 10.25 -15.21 -4.23
N TYR A 55 10.05 -14.05 -4.84
CA TYR A 55 10.60 -13.72 -6.15
C TYR A 55 12.13 -13.56 -6.16
N SER A 56 12.72 -13.05 -5.07
CA SER A 56 14.15 -12.78 -5.00
C SER A 56 14.98 -14.00 -4.60
N PHE A 57 14.46 -14.85 -3.71
CA PHE A 57 15.28 -15.85 -3.01
C PHE A 57 14.90 -17.30 -3.30
N LEU A 58 13.76 -17.58 -3.92
CA LEU A 58 13.30 -18.95 -4.12
C LEU A 58 13.59 -19.45 -5.56
N PRO A 59 14.56 -20.36 -5.76
CA PRO A 59 14.96 -20.80 -7.10
C PRO A 59 13.83 -21.44 -7.91
N ASN A 60 12.89 -22.09 -7.22
CA ASN A 60 11.72 -22.70 -7.85
C ASN A 60 10.82 -21.66 -8.54
N VAL A 61 10.72 -20.45 -7.97
CA VAL A 61 9.93 -19.36 -8.58
C VAL A 61 10.61 -18.90 -9.86
N TYR A 62 11.94 -18.78 -9.86
CA TYR A 62 12.72 -18.42 -11.05
C TYR A 62 12.51 -19.43 -12.19
N ALA A 63 12.65 -20.73 -11.91
CA ALA A 63 12.46 -21.76 -12.92
C ALA A 63 11.02 -21.79 -13.48
N GLN A 64 10.02 -21.58 -12.62
CA GLN A 64 8.61 -21.53 -13.01
C GLN A 64 8.29 -20.28 -13.84
N TYR A 65 8.88 -19.15 -13.47
CA TYR A 65 8.72 -17.87 -14.17
C TYR A 65 9.31 -17.95 -15.58
N ALA A 66 10.55 -18.43 -15.72
CA ALA A 66 11.21 -18.60 -17.01
C ALA A 66 10.44 -19.54 -17.96
N LYS A 67 9.79 -20.57 -17.41
CA LYS A 67 8.91 -21.47 -18.18
C LYS A 67 7.62 -20.78 -18.64
N ARG A 68 7.07 -19.85 -17.84
CA ARG A 68 5.83 -19.12 -18.14
C ARG A 68 6.06 -17.98 -19.13
N TYR A 69 7.19 -17.30 -19.06
CA TYR A 69 7.55 -16.16 -19.90
C TYR A 69 8.86 -16.44 -20.66
N PRO A 70 8.83 -17.28 -21.72
CA PRO A 70 10.06 -17.69 -22.42
C PRO A 70 10.75 -16.53 -23.16
N LEU A 71 10.03 -15.46 -23.49
CA LEU A 71 10.58 -14.28 -24.14
C LEU A 71 11.34 -13.35 -23.18
N SER A 72 11.04 -13.43 -21.88
CA SER A 72 11.65 -12.63 -20.82
C SER A 72 11.88 -13.51 -19.59
N PRO A 73 12.82 -14.48 -19.65
CA PRO A 73 12.96 -15.50 -18.62
C PRO A 73 13.57 -14.99 -17.32
N GLU A 74 14.27 -13.86 -17.38
CA GLU A 74 14.87 -13.21 -16.21
C GLU A 74 13.80 -12.45 -15.43
N ILE A 75 13.74 -12.70 -14.13
CA ILE A 75 12.88 -11.95 -13.24
C ILE A 75 13.49 -10.54 -13.03
N PRO A 76 12.78 -9.44 -13.39
CA PRO A 76 13.22 -8.07 -13.15
C PRO A 76 13.10 -7.74 -11.66
N HIS A 77 14.06 -8.22 -10.85
CA HIS A 77 14.14 -7.95 -9.43
C HIS A 77 15.19 -6.88 -9.13
N SER A 78 15.00 -6.16 -8.02
CA SER A 78 15.97 -5.21 -7.50
C SER A 78 16.11 -5.41 -6.00
N THR A 79 17.32 -5.72 -5.54
CA THR A 79 17.65 -5.87 -4.11
C THR A 79 17.31 -4.60 -3.32
N LEU A 80 17.49 -3.43 -3.93
CA LEU A 80 17.12 -2.15 -3.35
C LEU A 80 15.60 -2.04 -3.12
N LEU A 81 14.78 -2.40 -4.11
CA LEU A 81 13.31 -2.39 -3.96
C LEU A 81 12.85 -3.37 -2.87
N THR A 82 13.47 -4.55 -2.80
CA THR A 82 13.21 -5.52 -1.73
C THR A 82 13.55 -4.93 -0.35
N ALA A 83 14.70 -4.26 -0.21
CA ALA A 83 15.08 -3.58 1.03
C ALA A 83 14.10 -2.45 1.40
N MET A 84 13.62 -1.69 0.41
CA MET A 84 12.60 -0.65 0.62
C MET A 84 11.27 -1.24 1.10
N CYS A 85 10.85 -2.40 0.58
CA CYS A 85 9.66 -3.11 1.07
C CYS A 85 9.79 -3.52 2.54
N PHE A 86 10.96 -4.05 2.94
CA PHE A 86 11.24 -4.35 4.35
C PHE A 86 11.16 -3.10 5.23
N PHE A 87 11.74 -1.99 4.78
CA PHE A 87 11.68 -0.74 5.53
C PHE A 87 10.24 -0.24 5.67
N GLN A 88 9.46 -0.30 4.59
CA GLN A 88 8.04 0.05 4.59
C GLN A 88 7.24 -0.85 5.55
N LEU A 89 7.51 -2.16 5.59
CA LEU A 89 6.90 -3.10 6.54
C LEU A 89 7.22 -2.75 7.98
N ILE A 90 8.47 -2.37 8.29
CA ILE A 90 8.87 -1.92 9.63
C ILE A 90 8.05 -0.68 10.03
N LEU A 91 7.96 0.33 9.15
CA LEU A 91 7.19 1.55 9.42
C LEU A 91 5.69 1.26 9.65
N CYS A 92 5.08 0.43 8.79
CA CYS A 92 3.68 0.05 8.95
C CYS A 92 3.45 -0.79 10.22
N THR A 93 4.40 -1.64 10.61
CA THR A 93 4.33 -2.41 11.86
C THR A 93 4.39 -1.50 13.08
N ILE A 94 5.27 -0.49 13.06
CA ILE A 94 5.32 0.54 14.12
C ILE A 94 3.98 1.31 14.18
N LEU A 95 3.40 1.64 13.02
CA LEU A 95 2.13 2.37 12.94
C LEU A 95 0.97 1.55 13.55
N VAL A 96 0.82 0.29 13.15
CA VAL A 96 -0.15 -0.65 13.73
C VAL A 96 0.09 -0.81 15.22
N ASN A 97 1.35 -0.99 15.65
CA ASN A 97 1.67 -1.14 17.06
C ASN A 97 1.22 0.08 17.89
N LYS A 98 1.45 1.29 17.37
CA LYS A 98 0.97 2.53 18.01
C LYS A 98 -0.54 2.59 18.11
N CYS A 99 -1.26 2.14 17.08
CA CYS A 99 -2.72 2.22 17.04
C CYS A 99 -3.41 1.22 17.97
N PHE A 100 -2.93 -0.03 17.98
CA PHE A 100 -3.58 -1.11 18.74
C PHE A 100 -3.08 -1.23 20.18
N PHE A 101 -1.77 -1.07 20.42
CA PHE A 101 -1.18 -1.38 21.73
C PHE A 101 -0.83 -0.15 22.55
N VAL A 102 -0.28 0.91 21.94
CA VAL A 102 0.21 2.09 22.67
C VAL A 102 -0.93 3.04 23.01
N PHE A 103 -1.62 3.57 22.01
CA PHE A 103 -2.70 4.55 22.21
C PHE A 103 -4.08 3.90 22.32
N LYS A 104 -4.19 2.59 22.04
CA LYS A 104 -5.41 1.78 22.15
C LYS A 104 -6.63 2.48 21.55
N SER A 105 -6.66 2.58 20.22
CA SER A 105 -7.77 3.23 19.53
C SER A 105 -9.13 2.67 19.97
N GLN A 106 -10.09 3.56 20.22
CA GLN A 106 -11.47 3.19 20.56
C GLN A 106 -12.32 2.87 19.32
N GLU A 107 -11.83 3.21 18.12
CA GLU A 107 -12.46 2.84 16.87
C GLU A 107 -12.47 1.31 16.74
N LYS A 108 -13.56 0.76 16.19
CA LYS A 108 -13.63 -0.67 15.87
C LYS A 108 -13.36 -0.83 14.37
N LEU A 109 -12.66 -1.90 14.01
CA LEU A 109 -12.50 -2.28 12.60
C LEU A 109 -13.86 -2.34 11.89
N SER A 110 -13.98 -1.69 10.74
CA SER A 110 -15.24 -1.67 10.00
C SER A 110 -15.62 -3.05 9.49
N VAL A 111 -16.93 -3.26 9.27
CA VAL A 111 -17.43 -4.50 8.67
C VAL A 111 -16.82 -4.71 7.28
N VAL A 112 -16.69 -3.64 6.48
CA VAL A 112 -16.08 -3.70 5.15
C VAL A 112 -14.63 -4.17 5.23
N CYS A 113 -13.82 -3.61 6.14
CA CYS A 113 -12.44 -4.04 6.33
C CYS A 113 -12.34 -5.51 6.73
N LYS A 114 -13.15 -5.96 7.71
CA LYS A 114 -13.19 -7.37 8.12
C LYS A 114 -13.56 -8.29 6.96
N THR A 115 -14.59 -7.95 6.18
CA THR A 115 -15.05 -8.76 5.05
C THR A 115 -13.99 -8.86 3.97
N VAL A 116 -13.35 -7.74 3.60
CA VAL A 116 -12.26 -7.74 2.59
C VAL A 116 -11.07 -8.57 3.08
N MET A 117 -10.67 -8.41 4.35
CA MET A 117 -9.57 -9.18 4.94
C MET A 117 -9.87 -10.69 4.98
N LEU A 118 -11.08 -11.06 5.40
CA LEU A 118 -11.53 -12.45 5.39
C LEU A 118 -11.52 -13.03 3.97
N LEU A 119 -12.02 -12.28 2.99
CA LEU A 119 -12.00 -12.71 1.58
C LEU A 119 -10.56 -12.94 1.09
N CYS A 120 -9.65 -11.99 1.33
CA CYS A 120 -8.25 -12.12 0.96
C CYS A 120 -7.59 -13.36 1.61
N ILE A 121 -7.85 -13.57 2.91
CA ILE A 121 -7.34 -14.75 3.64
C ILE A 121 -7.93 -16.03 3.07
N SER A 122 -9.24 -16.09 2.81
CA SER A 122 -9.90 -17.27 2.22
C SER A 122 -9.34 -17.61 0.84
N VAL A 123 -9.10 -16.61 -0.01
CA VAL A 123 -8.47 -16.80 -1.32
C VAL A 123 -7.05 -17.36 -1.17
N PHE A 124 -6.23 -16.76 -0.30
CA PHE A 124 -4.87 -17.24 -0.06
C PHE A 124 -4.83 -18.67 0.50
N LEU A 125 -5.70 -18.99 1.46
CA LEU A 125 -5.83 -20.34 2.01
C LEU A 125 -6.28 -21.35 0.96
N ARG A 126 -7.19 -20.95 0.06
CA ARG A 126 -7.63 -21.82 -1.06
C ARG A 126 -6.48 -22.12 -2.00
N PHE A 127 -5.69 -21.12 -2.40
CA PHE A 127 -4.52 -21.32 -3.24
C PHE A 127 -3.46 -22.19 -2.55
N SER A 128 -3.18 -21.94 -1.27
CA SER A 128 -2.25 -22.74 -0.47
C SER A 128 -2.71 -24.20 -0.35
N TRP A 129 -4.00 -24.44 -0.12
CA TRP A 129 -4.56 -25.78 -0.07
C TRP A 129 -4.45 -26.51 -1.41
N LEU A 130 -4.71 -25.82 -2.53
CA LEU A 130 -4.55 -26.40 -3.87
C LEU A 130 -3.08 -26.75 -4.17
N PHE A 131 -2.14 -25.88 -3.76
CA PHE A 131 -0.71 -26.12 -3.86
C PHE A 131 -0.27 -27.34 -3.04
N CYS A 132 -0.66 -27.42 -1.76
CA CYS A 132 -0.31 -28.54 -0.88
C CYS A 132 -0.85 -29.89 -1.36
N ASN A 133 -1.99 -29.91 -2.06
CA ASN A 133 -2.57 -31.13 -2.65
C ASN A 133 -1.99 -31.50 -4.03
N GLY A 134 -0.92 -30.82 -4.46
CA GLY A 134 -0.22 -31.15 -5.71
C GLY A 134 -1.10 -30.98 -6.97
N LYS A 135 -2.09 -30.08 -6.95
CA LYS A 135 -2.88 -29.81 -8.15
C LYS A 135 -1.95 -29.21 -9.20
N ALA A 136 -1.78 -29.91 -10.31
CA ALA A 136 -0.76 -29.64 -11.35
C ALA A 136 -0.77 -28.22 -11.94
N THR A 137 -1.83 -27.44 -11.71
CA THR A 137 -1.98 -26.07 -12.21
C THR A 137 -1.46 -25.00 -11.26
N ILE A 138 -1.31 -25.27 -9.95
CA ILE A 138 -0.90 -24.27 -8.97
C ILE A 138 0.53 -24.55 -8.50
N ASN A 139 1.40 -23.59 -8.74
CA ASN A 139 2.80 -23.62 -8.38
C ASN A 139 3.13 -22.53 -7.34
N VAL A 140 4.38 -22.52 -6.88
CA VAL A 140 4.86 -21.53 -5.89
C VAL A 140 4.80 -20.11 -6.45
N LEU A 141 5.05 -19.94 -7.75
CA LEU A 141 4.85 -18.68 -8.46
C LEU A 141 3.43 -18.12 -8.29
N ASP A 142 2.40 -18.99 -8.37
CA ASP A 142 1.00 -18.56 -8.24
C ASP A 142 0.66 -18.12 -6.81
N LEU A 143 1.34 -18.68 -5.80
CA LEU A 143 1.23 -18.22 -4.41
C LEU A 143 1.87 -16.83 -4.24
N ALA A 144 3.02 -16.58 -4.86
CA ALA A 144 3.68 -15.28 -4.84
C ALA A 144 2.81 -14.21 -5.54
N ASP A 145 2.22 -14.55 -6.70
CA ASP A 145 1.26 -13.71 -7.42
C ASP A 145 0.00 -13.42 -6.59
N CYS A 146 -0.54 -14.44 -5.91
CA CYS A 146 -1.69 -14.26 -5.03
C CYS A 146 -1.38 -13.26 -3.90
N LEU A 147 -0.22 -13.37 -3.26
CA LEU A 147 0.20 -12.43 -2.21
C LEU A 147 0.37 -11.02 -2.76
N HIS A 148 1.02 -10.88 -3.92
CA HIS A 148 1.20 -9.58 -4.58
C HIS A 148 -0.15 -8.93 -4.92
N ASN A 149 -1.12 -9.70 -5.42
CA ASN A 149 -2.47 -9.21 -5.73
C ASN A 149 -3.25 -8.80 -4.48
N ILE A 150 -3.17 -9.57 -3.39
CA ILE A 150 -3.78 -9.18 -2.10
C ILE A 150 -3.19 -7.85 -1.61
N GLY A 151 -1.88 -7.71 -1.71
CA GLY A 151 -1.19 -6.47 -1.35
C GLY A 151 -1.59 -5.28 -2.21
N SER A 152 -1.77 -5.49 -3.51
CA SER A 152 -2.27 -4.49 -4.45
C SER A 152 -3.69 -4.02 -4.11
N VAL A 153 -4.58 -4.95 -3.77
CA VAL A 153 -5.95 -4.62 -3.31
C VAL A 153 -5.90 -3.81 -2.01
N ALA A 154 -5.07 -4.21 -1.04
CA ALA A 154 -4.90 -3.48 0.20
C ALA A 154 -4.35 -2.05 -0.05
N LEU A 155 -3.39 -1.89 -0.96
CA LEU A 155 -2.85 -0.59 -1.36
C LEU A 155 -3.92 0.31 -1.98
N ALA A 156 -4.73 -0.21 -2.90
CA ALA A 156 -5.79 0.53 -3.55
C ALA A 156 -6.88 0.99 -2.56
N CYS A 157 -7.22 0.15 -1.59
CA CYS A 157 -8.30 0.42 -0.64
C CYS A 157 -7.87 1.23 0.58
N ARG A 158 -6.58 1.29 0.93
CA ARG A 158 -6.14 1.80 2.25
C ARG A 158 -6.62 3.22 2.57
N LEU A 159 -6.70 4.12 1.58
CA LEU A 159 -7.06 5.52 1.81
C LEU A 159 -8.58 5.73 1.94
N ILE A 160 -9.39 4.78 1.47
CA ILE A 160 -10.86 4.89 1.47
C ILE A 160 -11.44 4.98 2.89
N PRO A 161 -11.03 4.13 3.86
CA PRO A 161 -11.49 4.27 5.24
C PRO A 161 -11.17 5.62 5.86
N GLN A 162 -10.02 6.22 5.53
CA GLN A 162 -9.68 7.54 6.05
C GLN A 162 -10.58 8.64 5.45
N ILE A 163 -10.91 8.55 4.15
CA ILE A 163 -11.89 9.45 3.51
C ILE A 163 -13.24 9.36 4.23
N SER A 164 -13.70 8.14 4.46
CA SER A 164 -14.95 7.85 5.16
C SER A 164 -14.94 8.43 6.58
N LEU A 165 -13.89 8.17 7.36
CA LEU A 165 -13.75 8.69 8.72
C LEU A 165 -13.79 10.22 8.76
N ASN A 166 -13.06 10.89 7.87
CA ASN A 166 -13.06 12.35 7.78
C ASN A 166 -14.43 12.91 7.42
N TRP A 167 -15.18 12.21 6.56
CA TRP A 167 -16.52 12.61 6.17
C TRP A 167 -17.49 12.55 7.36
N PHE A 168 -17.46 11.45 8.13
CA PHE A 168 -18.38 11.26 9.25
C PHE A 168 -18.02 12.09 10.49
N LEU A 169 -16.74 12.29 10.76
CA LEU A 169 -16.30 13.05 11.94
C LEU A 169 -16.10 14.54 11.66
N GLU A 170 -16.12 14.97 10.40
CA GLU A 170 -15.75 16.34 9.96
C GLU A 170 -14.40 16.82 10.52
N ILE A 171 -13.48 15.89 10.81
CA ILE A 171 -12.18 16.15 11.42
C ILE A 171 -11.09 15.61 10.50
N PHE A 172 -9.97 16.33 10.42
CA PHE A 172 -8.86 15.97 9.55
C PHE A 172 -7.54 15.84 10.32
N LEU A 173 -6.95 14.64 10.33
CA LEU A 173 -5.64 14.40 10.94
C LEU A 173 -4.50 14.53 9.93
N LEU A 174 -4.56 13.84 8.80
CA LEU A 174 -3.42 13.63 7.91
C LEU A 174 -2.71 14.94 7.54
N SER A 175 -1.37 14.98 7.60
CA SER A 175 -0.61 16.19 7.23
C SER A 175 -0.71 16.52 5.74
N ASN A 176 -0.57 17.80 5.38
CA ASN A 176 -0.50 18.21 3.97
C ASN A 176 0.67 17.51 3.26
N THR A 177 1.82 17.46 3.94
CA THR A 177 3.03 16.79 3.46
C THR A 177 2.78 15.32 3.12
N PHE A 178 2.06 14.58 3.98
CA PHE A 178 1.70 13.20 3.68
C PHE A 178 0.90 13.09 2.38
N LEU A 179 -0.15 13.90 2.23
CA LEU A 179 -1.03 13.83 1.07
C LEU A 179 -0.33 14.24 -0.23
N THR A 180 0.49 15.29 -0.19
CA THR A 180 1.28 15.71 -1.34
C THR A 180 2.28 14.64 -1.75
N LEU A 181 2.94 13.99 -0.79
CA LEU A 181 3.86 12.89 -1.08
C LEU A 181 3.14 11.67 -1.66
N GLN A 182 1.94 11.34 -1.18
CA GLN A 182 1.10 10.27 -1.74
C GLN A 182 0.67 10.57 -3.17
N LEU A 183 0.24 11.80 -3.45
CA LEU A 183 -0.14 12.23 -4.79
C LEU A 183 1.07 12.21 -5.73
N CYS A 184 2.22 12.72 -5.29
CA CYS A 184 3.47 12.68 -6.06
C CYS A 184 3.91 11.23 -6.32
N ALA A 185 3.80 10.34 -5.34
CA ALA A 185 4.11 8.92 -5.50
C ALA A 185 3.20 8.30 -6.57
N ALA A 186 1.87 8.43 -6.44
CA ALA A 186 0.94 7.88 -7.42
C ALA A 186 1.21 8.45 -8.83
N THR A 187 1.48 9.75 -8.93
CA THR A 187 1.81 10.41 -10.20
C THR A 187 3.12 9.87 -10.78
N SER A 188 4.17 9.70 -9.97
CA SER A 188 5.44 9.14 -10.45
C SER A 188 5.26 7.70 -10.94
N GLY A 189 4.43 6.89 -10.26
CA GLY A 189 4.07 5.55 -10.71
C GLY A 189 3.34 5.55 -12.06
N ILE A 190 2.37 6.44 -12.24
CA ILE A 190 1.61 6.59 -13.51
C ILE A 190 2.56 7.00 -14.64
N VAL A 191 3.43 7.99 -14.42
CA VAL A 191 4.41 8.43 -15.40
C VAL A 191 5.39 7.30 -15.74
N SER A 192 5.82 6.53 -14.74
CA SER A 192 6.70 5.37 -14.95
C SER A 192 6.05 4.33 -15.86
N LEU A 193 4.78 3.99 -15.60
CA LEU A 193 4.01 3.08 -16.44
C LEU A 193 3.85 3.63 -17.85
N PHE A 194 3.47 4.90 -18.00
CA PHE A 194 3.31 5.53 -19.31
C PHE A 194 4.60 5.48 -20.14
N ILE A 195 5.75 5.81 -19.52
CA ILE A 195 7.06 5.71 -20.17
C ILE A 195 7.35 4.26 -20.57
N ALA A 196 7.10 3.29 -19.68
CA ALA A 196 7.31 1.87 -19.96
C ALA A 196 6.46 1.39 -21.16
N TYR A 197 5.16 1.72 -21.17
CA TYR A 197 4.27 1.40 -22.29
C TYR A 197 4.71 2.07 -23.60
N SER A 198 5.09 3.36 -23.56
CA SER A 198 5.57 4.08 -24.74
C SER A 198 6.88 3.51 -25.29
N SER A 199 7.68 2.85 -24.44
CA SER A 199 8.92 2.17 -24.83
C SER A 199 8.69 0.75 -25.36
N GLY A 200 7.42 0.29 -25.43
CA GLY A 200 7.07 -1.05 -25.91
C GLY A 200 7.33 -2.19 -24.93
N LEU A 201 7.55 -1.89 -23.64
CA LEU A 201 7.82 -2.93 -22.64
C LEU A 201 6.57 -3.75 -22.33
N LEU A 202 6.77 -5.06 -22.22
CA LEU A 202 5.73 -5.98 -21.77
C LEU A 202 5.59 -5.93 -20.25
N TRP A 203 4.41 -6.27 -19.73
CA TRP A 203 4.17 -6.32 -18.29
C TRP A 203 5.10 -7.30 -17.56
N SER A 204 5.47 -8.42 -18.20
CA SER A 204 6.43 -9.38 -17.64
C SER A 204 7.80 -8.77 -17.40
N GLU A 205 8.21 -7.79 -18.21
CA GLU A 205 9.52 -7.15 -18.11
C GLU A 205 9.55 -6.04 -17.04
N MET A 206 8.39 -5.68 -16.48
CA MET A 206 8.30 -4.64 -15.46
C MET A 206 8.71 -5.18 -14.07
N PRO A 207 9.37 -4.35 -13.23
CA PRO A 207 9.84 -4.79 -11.92
C PRO A 207 8.74 -5.37 -11.03
N ILE A 208 9.09 -6.47 -10.38
CA ILE A 208 8.20 -7.13 -9.42
C ILE A 208 7.98 -6.19 -8.23
N GLY A 209 6.70 -5.90 -7.95
CA GLY A 209 6.31 -4.92 -6.92
C GLY A 209 5.62 -3.68 -7.47
N LEU A 210 5.67 -3.46 -8.79
CA LEU A 210 5.00 -2.33 -9.43
C LEU A 210 3.47 -2.40 -9.23
N PRO A 211 2.83 -1.42 -8.59
CA PRO A 211 1.39 -1.34 -8.56
C PRO A 211 0.82 -1.22 -9.97
N CYS A 212 -0.24 -1.97 -10.26
CA CYS A 212 -0.93 -1.88 -11.53
C CYS A 212 -1.65 -0.52 -11.70
N GLN A 213 -2.03 -0.21 -12.94
CA GLN A 213 -2.69 1.05 -13.29
C GLN A 213 -3.91 1.36 -12.41
N ALA A 214 -4.72 0.34 -12.12
CA ALA A 214 -5.92 0.50 -11.29
C ALA A 214 -5.59 0.92 -9.86
N VAL A 215 -4.53 0.34 -9.27
CA VAL A 215 -4.09 0.66 -7.89
C VAL A 215 -3.57 2.09 -7.81
N LEU A 216 -2.77 2.50 -8.81
CA LEU A 216 -2.26 3.86 -8.90
C LEU A 216 -3.38 4.87 -9.10
N GLY A 217 -4.33 4.58 -9.99
CA GLY A 217 -5.52 5.42 -10.22
C GLY A 217 -6.37 5.56 -8.97
N ALA A 218 -6.66 4.46 -8.27
CA ALA A 218 -7.42 4.48 -7.01
C ALA A 218 -6.69 5.31 -5.94
N THR A 219 -5.38 5.12 -5.79
CA THR A 219 -4.55 5.87 -4.82
C THR A 219 -4.52 7.37 -5.15
N TRP A 220 -4.40 7.70 -6.44
CA TRP A 220 -4.37 9.09 -6.92
C TRP A 220 -5.70 9.79 -6.65
N CYS A 221 -6.83 9.18 -7.04
CA CYS A 221 -8.17 9.70 -6.79
C CYS A 221 -8.44 9.86 -5.28
N ALA A 222 -8.11 8.85 -4.48
CA ALA A 222 -8.30 8.92 -3.03
C ALA A 222 -7.45 10.03 -2.39
N SER A 223 -6.22 10.23 -2.86
CA SER A 223 -5.34 11.32 -2.39
C SER A 223 -5.91 12.70 -2.71
N LEU A 224 -6.50 12.89 -3.90
CA LEU A 224 -7.18 14.14 -4.25
C LEU A 224 -8.41 14.41 -3.39
N VAL A 225 -9.23 13.39 -3.13
CA VAL A 225 -10.39 13.54 -2.25
C VAL A 225 -9.95 13.94 -0.84
N LEU A 226 -8.89 13.32 -0.31
CA LEU A 226 -8.33 13.70 1.00
C LEU A 226 -7.77 15.13 1.01
N LEU A 227 -7.13 15.59 -0.07
CA LEU A 227 -6.67 16.99 -0.18
C LEU A 227 -7.85 17.97 -0.18
N PHE A 228 -8.94 17.63 -0.86
CA PHE A 228 -10.17 18.43 -0.85
C PHE A 228 -10.84 18.44 0.54
N GLN A 229 -10.96 17.29 1.19
CA GLN A 229 -11.48 17.21 2.56
C GLN A 229 -10.62 18.04 3.54
N ARG A 230 -9.30 18.07 3.34
CA ARG A 230 -8.40 18.88 4.15
C ARG A 230 -8.69 20.38 4.03
N SER A 231 -8.89 20.89 2.82
CA SER A 231 -9.19 22.32 2.63
C SER A 231 -10.56 22.67 3.22
N HIS A 232 -11.56 21.79 3.07
CA HIS A 232 -12.90 22.01 3.59
C HIS A 232 -12.98 21.93 5.12
N TYR A 233 -12.54 20.83 5.74
CA TYR A 233 -12.64 20.64 7.19
C TYR A 233 -11.56 21.40 7.97
N GLY A 234 -10.40 21.65 7.36
CA GLY A 234 -9.33 22.44 7.97
C GLY A 234 -9.74 23.90 8.24
N GLN A 235 -10.61 24.47 7.42
CA GLN A 235 -11.14 25.83 7.62
C GLN A 235 -12.16 25.88 8.78
N LYS A 236 -13.08 24.91 8.88
CA LYS A 236 -14.08 24.86 9.96
C LYS A 236 -13.47 24.80 11.36
N HIS A 237 -12.39 24.03 11.54
CA HIS A 237 -11.76 23.87 12.84
C HIS A 237 -11.06 25.15 13.35
N ASN A 238 -10.56 26.00 12.44
CA ASN A 238 -9.99 27.30 12.84
C ASN A 238 -11.08 28.27 13.31
N ILE A 239 -12.25 28.27 12.67
CA ILE A 239 -13.37 29.16 13.02
C ILE A 239 -13.89 28.87 14.43
N HIS A 240 -14.08 27.60 14.80
CA HIS A 240 -14.53 27.24 16.16
C HIS A 240 -13.47 27.50 17.25
N ARG A 241 -12.17 27.46 16.91
CA ARG A 241 -11.12 27.86 17.86
C ARG A 241 -11.15 29.35 18.16
N PHE A 242 -11.46 30.19 17.18
CA PHE A 242 -11.60 31.63 17.38
C PHE A 242 -12.84 31.98 18.21
N GLN A 243 -13.94 31.23 18.08
CA GLN A 243 -15.16 31.47 18.87
C GLN A 243 -15.03 31.11 20.36
N ASN A 244 -14.11 30.20 20.73
CA ASN A 244 -13.87 29.84 22.12
C ASN A 244 -12.77 30.67 22.80
N LEU A 245 -12.22 31.66 22.09
CA LEU A 245 -11.18 32.57 22.58
C LEU A 245 -11.69 34.02 22.73
N VAL A 246 -12.98 34.26 22.47
CA VAL A 246 -13.70 35.52 22.71
C VAL A 246 -14.76 35.26 23.78
#